data_AF-B0DTP0-F1
#
_entry.id   AF-B0DTP0-F1
#
_cell.length_a   1.000
_cell.length_b   1.000
_cell.length_c   1.000
_cell.angle_alpha   90.00
_cell.angle_beta   90.00
_cell.angle_gamma   90.00
#
_symmetry.space_group_name_H-M   'P 1'
#
loop_
_entity.id
_entity.type
_entity.pdbx_description
1 polymer ?
#
loop_
_entity_poly.entity_id
_entity_poly.type
_entity_poly.pdbx_seq_one_letter_code
_entity_poly.pdbx_strand_id
1 'polypeptide(L)'
;MSQMKATFTEQYAVEQHLEEKKRAEDAERLSHIKKAKNHVIGYGWATDHFEPTISEFQGGFVWPHFITTTDVLSDLDIPLDVNPSSTHIKLYHHQVHTWTKVSVGHVVTPKDGDRIFLKALGISHCLNFDDLLTKSLSQGGSIHIRNNLAGEHAFVRQQLKSRTSPSPEFTFSDAEPTTKSTQHIPKSVARSTQPPSPDSSINITATQDPLLSLKSRHHHLVFESPVRLGYWVPRGSNRDRDRLAFVLKPKIT
;
A
#
# COMPACT_ATOMS: atom_id res chain seq x y z
N MET A 1 -57.50 -18.37 -5.01
CA MET A 1 -56.04 -18.43 -5.28
C MET A 1 -55.70 -17.24 -6.17
N SER A 2 -54.96 -16.26 -5.65
CA SER A 2 -54.63 -15.03 -6.36
C SER A 2 -53.37 -15.26 -7.20
N GLN A 3 -53.51 -15.23 -8.52
CA GLN A 3 -52.40 -15.39 -9.46
C GLN A 3 -51.76 -14.01 -9.69
N MET A 4 -50.51 -13.81 -9.26
CA MET A 4 -49.79 -12.57 -9.53
C MET A 4 -49.64 -12.35 -11.04
N LYS A 5 -49.86 -11.11 -11.50
CA LYS A 5 -49.71 -10.74 -12.92
C LYS A 5 -48.25 -10.87 -13.37
N ALA A 6 -48.03 -11.56 -14.49
CA ALA A 6 -46.72 -11.80 -15.11
C ALA A 6 -45.91 -10.52 -15.44
N THR A 7 -46.55 -9.34 -15.45
CA THR A 7 -45.85 -8.06 -15.61
C THR A 7 -44.94 -7.72 -14.43
N PHE A 8 -45.23 -8.26 -13.24
CA PHE A 8 -44.43 -8.01 -12.03
C PHE A 8 -43.11 -8.80 -12.05
N THR A 9 -43.07 -9.95 -12.72
CA THR A 9 -41.86 -10.77 -12.82
C THR A 9 -40.83 -10.19 -13.79
N GLU A 10 -41.26 -9.51 -14.86
CA GLU A 10 -40.34 -8.93 -15.84
C GLU A 10 -39.67 -7.65 -15.31
N GLN A 11 -40.44 -6.75 -14.70
CA GLN A 11 -39.88 -5.54 -14.08
C GLN A 11 -38.88 -5.88 -12.96
N TYR A 12 -39.20 -6.88 -12.13
CA TYR A 12 -38.31 -7.33 -11.07
C TYR A 12 -37.01 -7.92 -11.62
N ALA A 13 -37.06 -8.70 -12.69
CA ALA A 13 -35.86 -9.25 -13.33
C ALA A 13 -34.94 -8.14 -13.89
N VAL A 14 -35.52 -7.09 -14.49
CA VAL A 14 -34.75 -5.93 -14.99
C VAL A 14 -34.10 -5.16 -13.83
N GLU A 15 -34.84 -4.93 -12.75
CA GLU A 15 -34.32 -4.22 -11.57
C GLU A 15 -33.18 -5.00 -10.90
N GLN A 16 -33.33 -6.31 -10.73
CA GLN A 16 -32.29 -7.17 -10.17
C GLN A 16 -31.02 -7.16 -11.04
N HIS A 17 -31.16 -7.24 -12.37
CA HIS A 17 -30.02 -7.19 -13.27
C HIS A 17 -29.28 -5.83 -13.23
N LEU A 18 -30.02 -4.73 -13.10
CA LEU A 18 -29.42 -3.40 -12.91
C LEU A 18 -28.67 -3.29 -11.58
N GLU A 19 -29.23 -3.84 -10.49
CA GLU A 19 -28.59 -3.82 -9.18
C GLU A 19 -27.31 -4.68 -9.16
N GLU A 20 -27.35 -5.88 -9.75
CA GLU A 20 -26.18 -6.74 -9.87
C GLU A 20 -25.08 -6.10 -10.72
N LYS A 21 -25.46 -5.47 -11.84
CA LYS A 21 -24.51 -4.72 -12.67
C LYS A 21 -23.85 -3.58 -11.89
N LYS A 22 -24.64 -2.81 -11.14
CA LYS A 22 -24.11 -1.71 -10.31
C LYS A 22 -23.16 -2.24 -9.22
N ARG A 23 -23.52 -3.35 -8.57
CA ARG A 23 -22.68 -4.01 -7.57
C ARG A 23 -21.35 -4.47 -8.16
N ALA A 24 -21.36 -4.99 -9.39
CA ALA A 24 -20.15 -5.39 -10.10
C ALA A 24 -19.25 -4.19 -10.44
N GLU A 25 -19.82 -3.11 -10.96
CA GLU A 25 -19.09 -1.87 -11.28
C GLU A 25 -18.47 -1.22 -10.02
N ASP A 26 -19.22 -1.16 -8.91
CA ASP A 26 -18.72 -0.63 -7.64
C ASP A 26 -17.61 -1.52 -7.06
N ALA A 27 -17.72 -2.85 -7.18
CA ALA A 27 -16.67 -3.77 -6.78
C ALA A 27 -15.39 -3.59 -7.61
N GLU A 28 -15.53 -3.41 -8.93
CA GLU A 28 -14.40 -3.15 -9.83
C GLU A 28 -13.72 -1.82 -9.48
N ARG A 29 -14.50 -0.75 -9.29
CA ARG A 29 -13.99 0.57 -8.89
C ARG A 29 -13.24 0.52 -7.56
N LEU A 30 -13.79 -0.17 -6.56
CA LEU A 30 -13.10 -0.35 -5.28
C LEU A 30 -11.83 -1.18 -5.43
N SER A 31 -11.82 -2.18 -6.32
CA SER A 31 -10.62 -2.97 -6.61
C SER A 31 -9.52 -2.11 -7.25
N HIS A 32 -9.87 -1.20 -8.17
CA HIS A 32 -8.93 -0.29 -8.82
C HIS A 32 -8.38 0.74 -7.83
N ILE A 33 -9.22 1.31 -6.97
CA ILE A 33 -8.79 2.22 -5.91
C ILE A 33 -7.85 1.53 -4.92
N LYS A 34 -8.10 0.25 -4.58
CA LYS A 34 -7.21 -0.53 -3.72
C LYS A 34 -5.86 -0.81 -4.40
N LYS A 35 -5.86 -1.17 -5.68
CA LYS A 35 -4.62 -1.41 -6.45
C LYS A 35 -3.75 -0.16 -6.55
N ALA A 36 -4.35 1.01 -6.76
CA ALA A 36 -3.62 2.26 -6.94
C ALA A 36 -2.92 2.81 -5.68
N LYS A 37 -3.21 2.27 -4.49
CA LYS A 37 -2.65 2.78 -3.22
C LYS A 37 -1.39 2.05 -2.76
N ASN A 38 -1.18 0.84 -3.24
CA ASN A 38 -0.15 -0.03 -2.69
C ASN A 38 1.13 0.17 -3.49
N HIS A 39 2.07 0.89 -2.90
CA HIS A 39 3.44 1.02 -3.39
C HIS A 39 4.36 0.29 -2.42
N VAL A 40 5.34 -0.43 -2.97
CA VAL A 40 6.35 -1.13 -2.18
C VAL A 40 7.68 -0.43 -2.43
N ILE A 41 8.34 0.03 -1.37
CA ILE A 41 9.67 0.62 -1.48
C ILE A 41 10.70 -0.47 -1.23
N GLY A 42 11.52 -0.75 -2.23
CA GLY A 42 12.64 -1.68 -2.15
C GLY A 42 13.96 -0.96 -1.91
N TYR A 43 14.80 -1.56 -1.07
CA TYR A 43 16.18 -1.16 -0.82
C TYR A 43 17.09 -2.30 -1.26
N GLY A 44 17.99 -2.04 -2.19
CA GLY A 44 18.91 -3.02 -2.75
C GLY A 44 20.36 -2.66 -2.46
N TRP A 45 21.12 -3.57 -1.88
CA TRP A 45 22.59 -3.47 -1.86
C TRP A 45 23.16 -4.39 -2.94
N ALA A 46 23.91 -3.81 -3.87
CA ALA A 46 24.61 -4.54 -4.93
C ALA A 46 26.09 -4.77 -4.61
N THR A 47 26.70 -3.89 -3.82
CA THR A 47 28.12 -3.90 -3.44
C THR A 47 28.29 -3.60 -1.94
N ASP A 48 29.35 -4.16 -1.34
CA ASP A 48 29.68 -3.92 0.07
C ASP A 48 30.10 -2.47 0.31
N HIS A 49 29.66 -1.88 1.43
CA HIS A 49 29.98 -0.50 1.85
C HIS A 49 29.40 0.63 0.98
N PHE A 50 28.55 0.32 0.00
CA PHE A 50 27.82 1.33 -0.77
C PHE A 50 26.42 1.57 -0.19
N GLU A 51 25.89 2.75 -0.49
CA GLU A 51 24.49 3.09 -0.19
C GLU A 51 23.54 2.20 -1.00
N PRO A 52 22.35 1.88 -0.45
CA PRO A 52 21.38 1.10 -1.20
C PRO A 52 20.79 1.88 -2.36
N THR A 53 20.55 1.20 -3.48
CA THR A 53 19.63 1.68 -4.51
C THR A 53 18.21 1.58 -3.96
N ILE A 54 17.46 2.68 -4.08
CA ILE A 54 16.08 2.79 -3.59
C ILE A 54 15.17 2.90 -4.80
N SER A 55 14.19 2.00 -4.89
CA SER A 55 13.18 2.02 -5.95
C SER A 55 11.77 1.79 -5.40
N GLU A 56 10.78 2.41 -6.04
CA GLU A 56 9.38 2.29 -5.69
C GLU A 56 8.65 1.48 -6.76
N PHE A 57 8.00 0.39 -6.33
CA PHE A 57 7.33 -0.55 -7.23
C PHE A 57 5.82 -0.41 -7.14
N GLN A 58 5.19 -0.17 -8.29
CA GLN A 58 3.74 -0.21 -8.48
C GLN A 58 3.29 -1.39 -9.38
N GLY A 59 4.20 -1.91 -10.23
CA GLY A 59 3.94 -3.01 -11.17
C GLY A 59 4.42 -4.38 -10.65
N GLY A 60 3.93 -5.47 -11.26
CA GLY A 60 4.37 -6.84 -10.93
C GLY A 60 3.75 -7.44 -9.66
N PHE A 61 2.66 -6.85 -9.18
CA PHE A 61 2.09 -7.14 -7.87
C PHE A 61 0.70 -7.79 -7.97
N VAL A 62 0.46 -8.82 -7.17
CA VAL A 62 -0.85 -9.45 -6.99
C VAL A 62 -1.21 -9.33 -5.52
N TRP A 63 -1.84 -8.23 -5.09
CA TRP A 63 -2.14 -7.99 -3.67
C TRP A 63 -2.75 -9.23 -2.99
N PRO A 64 -2.19 -9.71 -1.85
CA PRO A 64 -1.14 -9.12 -1.01
C PRO A 64 0.29 -9.59 -1.30
N HIS A 65 0.55 -10.17 -2.47
CA HIS A 65 1.78 -10.84 -2.83
C HIS A 65 2.67 -9.99 -3.75
N PHE A 66 3.89 -9.74 -3.30
CA PHE A 66 4.97 -9.13 -4.06
C PHE A 66 5.96 -10.19 -4.51
N ILE A 67 6.19 -10.28 -5.82
CA ILE A 67 7.08 -11.28 -6.40
C ILE A 67 8.40 -10.60 -6.72
N THR A 68 9.52 -11.15 -6.24
CA THR A 68 10.85 -10.62 -6.56
C THR A 68 11.25 -11.02 -7.98
N THR A 69 10.79 -10.27 -8.98
CA THR A 69 11.09 -10.51 -10.40
C THR A 69 12.50 -10.05 -10.76
N THR A 70 12.98 -10.44 -11.95
CA THR A 70 14.24 -9.95 -12.51
C THR A 70 14.25 -8.44 -12.68
N ASP A 71 13.09 -7.86 -13.03
CA ASP A 71 12.96 -6.41 -13.25
C ASP A 71 13.15 -5.65 -11.93
N VAL A 72 12.55 -6.16 -10.84
CA VAL A 72 12.76 -5.61 -9.48
C VAL A 72 14.23 -5.63 -9.09
N LEU A 73 14.95 -6.71 -9.42
CA LEU A 73 16.37 -6.81 -9.10
C LEU A 73 17.23 -5.90 -9.96
N SER A 74 16.88 -5.76 -11.24
CA SER A 74 17.54 -4.84 -12.17
C SER A 74 17.36 -3.38 -11.74
N ASP A 75 16.16 -3.00 -11.30
CA ASP A 75 15.85 -1.65 -10.81
C ASP A 75 16.57 -1.31 -9.49
N LEU A 76 17.03 -2.34 -8.77
CA LEU A 76 17.80 -2.21 -7.53
C LEU A 76 19.31 -2.38 -7.75
N ASP A 77 19.76 -2.37 -9.01
CA ASP A 77 21.14 -2.60 -9.44
C ASP A 77 21.75 -3.92 -8.92
N ILE A 78 20.93 -4.90 -8.53
CA ILE A 78 21.43 -6.19 -8.03
C ILE A 78 21.88 -7.03 -9.23
N PRO A 79 23.16 -7.45 -9.28
CA PRO A 79 23.68 -8.19 -10.42
C PRO A 79 22.94 -9.53 -10.56
N LEU A 80 22.38 -9.74 -11.74
CA LEU A 80 21.76 -11.01 -12.14
C LEU A 80 22.85 -11.90 -12.74
N ASP A 81 22.84 -13.19 -12.38
CA ASP A 81 23.68 -14.18 -13.05
C ASP A 81 23.15 -14.46 -14.46
N VAL A 82 23.97 -15.07 -15.32
CA VAL A 82 23.59 -15.47 -16.69
C VAL A 82 22.33 -16.32 -16.70
N ASN A 83 22.10 -17.08 -15.62
CA ASN A 83 20.87 -17.81 -15.39
C ASN A 83 20.05 -17.19 -14.24
N PRO A 84 18.89 -16.57 -14.53
CA PRO A 84 18.07 -15.93 -13.50
C PRO A 84 17.51 -16.93 -12.49
N SER A 85 17.33 -18.20 -12.88
CA SER A 85 16.81 -19.24 -11.98
C SER A 85 17.82 -19.72 -10.94
N SER A 86 19.13 -19.60 -11.20
CA SER A 86 20.18 -19.88 -10.21
C SER A 86 20.59 -18.65 -9.41
N THR A 87 20.11 -17.47 -9.81
CA THR A 87 20.39 -16.25 -9.08
C THR A 87 19.67 -16.31 -7.73
N HIS A 88 20.46 -16.11 -6.68
CA HIS A 88 19.97 -16.05 -5.32
C HIS A 88 20.33 -14.69 -4.73
N ILE A 89 19.47 -14.22 -3.85
CA ILE A 89 19.63 -12.97 -3.13
C ILE A 89 19.36 -13.23 -1.65
N LYS A 90 19.70 -12.27 -0.79
CA LYS A 90 19.30 -12.29 0.61
C LYS A 90 18.16 -11.29 0.84
N LEU A 91 17.07 -11.76 1.44
CA LEU A 91 15.92 -10.96 1.87
C LEU A 91 15.96 -10.82 3.40
N TYR A 92 15.78 -9.62 3.91
CA TYR A 92 15.67 -9.42 5.35
C TYR A 92 14.24 -9.67 5.84
N HIS A 93 14.08 -10.55 6.82
CA HIS A 93 12.79 -10.77 7.48
C HIS A 93 12.71 -9.99 8.79
N HIS A 94 11.83 -8.99 8.84
CA HIS A 94 11.61 -8.16 10.03
C HIS A 94 11.22 -8.96 11.28
N GLN A 95 10.44 -10.03 11.13
CA GLN A 95 9.92 -10.79 12.29
C GLN A 95 11.01 -11.55 13.04
N VAL A 96 12.05 -11.99 12.33
CA VAL A 96 13.14 -12.83 12.88
C VAL A 96 14.49 -12.13 12.85
N HIS A 97 14.52 -10.85 12.45
CA HIS A 97 15.73 -10.02 12.33
C HIS A 97 16.89 -10.72 11.61
N THR A 98 16.57 -11.51 10.57
CA THR A 98 17.55 -12.37 9.90
C THR A 98 17.45 -12.26 8.39
N TRP A 99 18.60 -12.32 7.72
CA TRP A 99 18.72 -12.42 6.28
C TRP A 99 18.56 -13.88 5.82
N THR A 100 17.57 -14.15 4.98
CA THR A 100 17.35 -15.48 4.39
C THR A 100 17.75 -15.47 2.92
N LYS A 101 18.28 -16.61 2.44
CA LYS A 101 18.59 -16.79 1.02
C LYS A 101 17.29 -17.13 0.28
N VAL A 102 16.94 -16.35 -0.72
CA VAL A 102 15.76 -16.57 -1.57
C VAL A 102 16.17 -16.59 -3.04
N SER A 103 15.41 -17.31 -3.87
CA SER A 103 15.57 -17.33 -5.32
C SER A 103 14.77 -16.20 -5.98
N VAL A 104 15.15 -15.83 -7.20
CA VAL A 104 14.30 -14.98 -8.05
C VAL A 104 12.93 -15.64 -8.22
N GLY A 105 11.86 -14.84 -8.20
CA GLY A 105 10.47 -15.31 -8.19
C GLY A 105 9.91 -15.64 -6.80
N HIS A 106 10.67 -15.42 -5.73
CA HIS A 106 10.16 -15.57 -4.37
C HIS A 106 9.02 -14.59 -4.09
N VAL A 107 8.01 -15.08 -3.36
CA VAL A 107 6.80 -14.33 -3.05
C VAL A 107 6.85 -13.84 -1.61
N VAL A 108 6.83 -12.52 -1.43
CA VAL A 108 6.77 -11.81 -0.15
C VAL A 108 5.36 -11.26 0.05
N THR A 109 4.88 -11.20 1.29
CA THR A 109 3.59 -10.58 1.63
C THR A 109 3.83 -9.26 2.38
N PRO A 110 4.15 -8.16 1.67
CA PRO A 110 4.37 -6.87 2.32
C PRO A 110 3.06 -6.33 2.91
N LYS A 111 3.18 -5.60 4.01
CA LYS A 111 2.09 -4.78 4.54
C LYS A 111 2.02 -3.44 3.79
N ASP A 112 0.95 -2.69 4.01
CA ASP A 112 0.83 -1.35 3.43
C ASP A 112 1.92 -0.43 4.03
N GLY A 113 2.66 0.27 3.17
CA GLY A 113 3.83 1.08 3.54
C GLY A 113 5.06 0.26 3.98
N ASP A 114 5.04 -1.05 3.82
CA ASP A 114 6.16 -1.92 4.19
C ASP A 114 7.33 -1.75 3.23
N ARG A 115 8.54 -2.02 3.74
CA ARG A 115 9.79 -1.82 3.01
C ARG A 115 10.48 -3.16 2.85
N ILE A 116 10.94 -3.45 1.64
CA ILE A 116 11.66 -4.68 1.37
C ILE A 116 13.15 -4.38 1.30
N PHE A 117 13.94 -5.14 2.05
CA PHE A 117 15.39 -5.00 2.07
C PHE A 117 16.02 -6.23 1.41
N LEU A 118 16.73 -6.01 0.31
CA LEU A 118 17.37 -7.03 -0.51
C LEU A 118 18.87 -6.75 -0.61
N LYS A 119 19.68 -7.80 -0.61
CA LYS A 119 21.11 -7.67 -0.93
C LYS A 119 21.61 -8.81 -1.79
N ALA A 120 22.60 -8.53 -2.63
CA ALA A 120 23.28 -9.55 -3.41
C ALA A 120 23.98 -10.59 -2.51
N LEU A 121 24.21 -11.78 -3.06
CA LEU A 121 25.05 -12.76 -2.38
C LEU A 121 26.49 -12.27 -2.26
N GLY A 122 27.11 -12.53 -1.10
CA GLY A 122 28.47 -12.08 -0.80
C GLY A 122 28.53 -10.79 0.02
N ILE A 123 27.48 -9.96 -0.04
CA ILE A 123 27.42 -8.70 0.72
C ILE A 123 27.31 -8.99 2.22
N SER A 124 28.30 -8.53 2.95
CA SER A 124 28.42 -8.65 4.40
C SER A 124 28.04 -7.35 5.10
N HIS A 125 28.40 -6.21 4.53
CA HIS A 125 28.21 -4.89 5.14
C HIS A 125 27.25 -4.04 4.31
N CYS A 126 26.07 -3.79 4.89
CA CYS A 126 25.03 -2.97 4.27
C CYS A 126 25.06 -1.58 4.91
N LEU A 127 25.56 -0.58 4.18
CA LEU A 127 25.66 0.79 4.69
C LEU A 127 24.26 1.34 5.00
N ASN A 128 24.11 2.03 6.14
CA ASN A 128 22.87 2.64 6.62
C ASN A 128 21.69 1.65 6.83
N PHE A 129 21.95 0.35 6.87
CA PHE A 129 20.88 -0.65 7.04
C PHE A 129 20.11 -0.45 8.35
N ASP A 130 20.79 -0.28 9.48
CA ASP A 130 20.15 -0.13 10.79
C ASP A 130 19.30 1.15 10.89
N ASP A 131 19.77 2.24 10.29
CA ASP A 131 19.04 3.51 10.22
C ASP A 131 17.77 3.39 9.37
N LEU A 132 17.88 2.75 8.20
CA LEU A 132 16.74 2.52 7.30
C LEU A 132 15.74 1.55 7.90
N LEU A 133 16.23 0.51 8.59
CA LEU A 133 15.42 -0.42 9.34
C LEU A 133 14.66 0.31 10.46
N THR A 134 15.34 1.14 11.24
CA THR A 134 14.71 1.94 12.30
C THR A 134 13.65 2.90 11.75
N LYS A 135 13.94 3.57 10.62
CA LYS A 135 12.97 4.42 9.91
C LYS A 135 11.77 3.63 9.38
N SER A 136 11.99 2.40 8.90
CA SER A 136 10.90 1.55 8.41
C SER A 136 9.95 1.15 9.54
N LEU A 137 10.50 0.79 10.70
CA LEU A 137 9.74 0.41 11.89
C LEU A 137 8.93 1.57 12.47
N SER A 138 9.46 2.80 12.43
CA SER A 138 8.73 3.99 12.89
C SER A 138 7.64 4.45 11.93
N GLN A 139 7.79 4.17 10.63
CA GLN A 139 6.86 4.62 9.59
C GLN A 139 5.73 3.63 9.29
N GLY A 140 5.96 2.33 9.49
CA GLY A 140 4.96 1.25 9.30
C GLY A 140 3.92 1.15 10.43
N GLY A 141 4.12 1.86 11.53
CA GLY A 141 3.03 2.17 12.44
C GLY A 141 2.15 3.22 11.80
N SER A 142 0.99 2.81 11.26
CA SER A 142 -0.17 3.70 11.23
C SER A 142 -0.12 4.50 12.54
N ILE A 143 0.00 5.83 12.45
CA ILE A 143 -0.04 6.70 13.60
C ILE A 143 -1.42 6.44 14.20
N HIS A 144 -1.49 5.45 15.07
CA HIS A 144 -2.72 5.07 15.71
C HIS A 144 -3.05 6.31 16.50
N ILE A 145 -4.12 7.01 16.12
CA ILE A 145 -4.60 8.22 16.77
C ILE A 145 -4.59 8.03 18.30
N ARG A 146 -4.90 6.80 18.75
CA ARG A 146 -4.88 6.39 20.16
C ARG A 146 -3.49 6.40 20.84
N ASN A 147 -2.41 6.09 20.12
CA ASN A 147 -1.07 6.00 20.69
C ASN A 147 -0.30 7.33 20.60
N ASN A 148 -0.76 8.28 19.78
CA ASN A 148 -0.14 9.60 19.65
C ASN A 148 -1.09 10.77 20.00
N LEU A 149 -2.07 10.53 20.88
CA LEU A 149 -2.98 11.56 21.39
C LEU A 149 -2.22 12.75 22.00
N ALA A 150 -1.11 12.48 22.70
CA ALA A 150 -0.31 13.54 23.32
C ALA A 150 0.36 14.45 22.27
N GLY A 151 0.90 13.87 21.18
CA GLY A 151 1.50 14.62 20.08
C GLY A 151 0.47 15.40 19.29
N GLU A 152 -0.70 14.81 18.99
CA GLU A 152 -1.80 15.53 18.35
C GLU A 152 -2.32 16.68 19.23
N HIS A 153 -2.50 16.47 20.55
CA HIS A 153 -2.90 17.53 21.47
C HIS A 153 -1.86 18.66 21.53
N ALA A 154 -0.57 18.34 21.50
CA ALA A 154 0.50 19.34 21.43
C ALA A 154 0.42 20.16 20.12
N PHE A 155 0.24 19.48 18.99
CA PHE A 155 0.09 20.12 17.68
C PHE A 155 -1.15 21.02 17.61
N VAL A 156 -2.30 20.56 18.10
CA VAL A 156 -3.54 21.36 18.16
C VAL A 156 -3.37 22.58 19.06
N ARG A 157 -2.73 22.44 20.23
CA ARG A 157 -2.41 23.58 21.11
C ARG A 157 -1.51 24.59 20.41
N GLN A 158 -0.50 24.12 19.66
CA GLN A 158 0.39 24.99 18.92
C GLN A 158 -0.34 25.74 17.80
N GLN A 159 -1.22 25.06 17.06
CA GLN A 159 -2.06 25.72 16.05
C GLN A 159 -2.99 26.76 16.66
N LEU A 160 -3.69 26.44 17.76
CA LEU A 160 -4.55 27.40 18.45
C LEU A 160 -3.76 28.62 18.94
N LYS A 161 -2.57 28.39 19.52
CA LYS A 161 -1.68 29.48 19.95
C LYS A 161 -1.21 30.36 18.79
N SER A 162 -0.96 29.78 17.61
CA SER A 162 -0.59 30.54 16.41
C SER A 162 -1.75 31.31 15.77
N ARG A 163 -3.00 30.85 15.98
CA ARG A 163 -4.22 31.53 15.50
C ARG A 163 -4.67 32.66 16.42
N THR A 164 -4.31 32.59 17.69
CA THR A 164 -4.40 33.74 18.61
C THR A 164 -3.25 34.70 18.32
N SER A 165 -3.15 35.18 17.08
CA SER A 165 -2.45 36.44 16.82
C SER A 165 -3.22 37.53 17.57
N PRO A 166 -2.54 38.44 18.29
CA PRO A 166 -3.19 39.51 19.01
C PRO A 166 -3.95 40.40 18.03
N SER A 167 -5.27 40.24 17.98
CA SER A 167 -6.13 41.30 17.48
C SER A 167 -5.88 42.52 18.37
N PRO A 168 -5.65 43.72 17.79
CA PRO A 168 -5.31 44.91 18.56
C PRO A 168 -6.37 45.17 19.65
N GLU A 169 -5.84 45.49 20.82
CA GLU A 169 -6.50 45.68 22.10
C GLU A 169 -7.80 46.46 21.97
N PHE A 170 -8.92 45.79 22.27
CA PHE A 170 -10.10 46.48 22.78
C PHE A 170 -10.09 46.30 24.30
N THR A 171 -9.57 47.30 24.98
CA THR A 171 -9.62 47.48 26.43
C THR A 171 -11.09 47.61 26.85
N PHE A 172 -11.70 46.49 27.24
CA PHE A 172 -12.93 46.51 28.02
C PHE A 172 -12.59 46.36 29.49
N SER A 173 -12.82 47.46 30.21
CA SER A 173 -12.75 47.58 31.65
C SER A 173 -13.60 46.54 32.37
N ASP A 174 -13.02 46.07 33.47
CA ASP A 174 -13.60 45.45 34.66
C ASP A 174 -15.13 45.33 34.68
N ALA A 175 -15.59 44.08 34.61
CA ALA A 175 -16.75 43.64 35.37
C ALA A 175 -16.59 42.16 35.71
N GLU A 176 -16.29 41.92 36.98
CA GLU A 176 -16.40 40.63 37.65
C GLU A 176 -17.86 40.12 37.54
N PRO A 177 -18.07 38.84 37.20
CA PRO A 177 -19.01 38.11 38.03
C PRO A 177 -18.57 36.66 38.28
N THR A 178 -18.39 36.41 39.57
CA THR A 178 -18.71 35.19 40.30
C THR A 178 -19.88 34.41 39.68
N THR A 179 -19.69 33.12 39.38
CA THR A 179 -20.65 32.07 39.78
C THR A 179 -20.06 30.68 39.56
N LYS A 180 -20.00 29.94 40.68
CA LYS A 180 -19.67 28.52 40.75
C LYS A 180 -20.81 27.72 40.11
N SER A 181 -20.53 26.97 39.06
CA SER A 181 -21.47 25.99 38.49
C SER A 181 -20.87 24.59 38.59
N THR A 182 -21.19 23.91 39.69
CA THR A 182 -20.87 22.51 39.93
C THR A 182 -21.83 21.66 39.10
N GLN A 183 -21.39 21.21 37.93
CA GLN A 183 -22.14 20.26 37.11
C GLN A 183 -21.97 18.84 37.66
N HIS A 184 -23.10 18.29 38.14
CA HIS A 184 -23.26 16.91 38.56
C HIS A 184 -23.28 15.99 37.33
N ILE A 185 -22.29 15.10 37.23
CA ILE A 185 -22.22 14.07 36.18
C ILE A 185 -23.04 12.85 36.64
N PRO A 186 -24.07 12.40 35.89
CA PRO A 186 -24.78 11.17 36.22
C PRO A 186 -23.93 9.93 35.85
N LYS A 187 -23.75 9.03 36.82
CA LYS A 187 -23.13 7.71 36.67
C LYS A 187 -23.94 6.86 35.69
N SER A 188 -23.38 6.55 34.52
CA SER A 188 -23.91 5.57 33.58
C SER A 188 -23.67 4.14 34.09
N VAL A 189 -24.76 3.41 34.32
CA VAL A 189 -24.76 1.99 34.68
C VAL A 189 -24.38 1.16 33.46
N ALA A 190 -23.28 0.40 33.56
CA ALA A 190 -22.82 -0.51 32.52
C ALA A 190 -23.75 -1.75 32.46
N ARG A 191 -24.54 -1.85 31.38
CA ARG A 191 -25.32 -3.06 31.05
C ARG A 191 -24.40 -4.04 30.30
N SER A 192 -23.82 -4.98 31.06
CA SER A 192 -23.15 -6.16 30.53
C SER A 192 -24.14 -7.01 29.74
N THR A 193 -23.94 -7.13 28.44
CA THR A 193 -24.71 -8.01 27.57
C THR A 193 -23.71 -8.98 26.94
N GLN A 194 -23.59 -10.18 27.51
CA GLN A 194 -22.87 -11.29 26.90
C GLN A 194 -23.67 -11.80 25.69
N PRO A 195 -23.06 -11.96 24.51
CA PRO A 195 -23.68 -12.71 23.42
C PRO A 195 -23.54 -14.23 23.67
N PRO A 196 -24.58 -15.03 23.35
CA PRO A 196 -24.49 -16.49 23.40
C PRO A 196 -23.62 -17.03 22.26
N SER A 197 -22.74 -17.98 22.61
CA SER A 197 -21.91 -18.73 21.68
C SER A 197 -22.75 -19.62 20.77
N PRO A 198 -22.50 -19.68 19.45
CA PRO A 198 -23.06 -20.70 18.59
C PRO A 198 -22.19 -21.97 18.61
N ASP A 199 -22.73 -23.05 19.17
CA ASP A 199 -22.28 -24.41 18.90
C ASP A 199 -22.59 -24.75 17.44
N SER A 200 -21.56 -25.12 16.67
CA SER A 200 -21.69 -25.54 15.28
C SER A 200 -20.81 -26.75 15.02
N SER A 201 -21.29 -27.92 15.43
CA SER A 201 -20.75 -29.22 15.05
C SER A 201 -21.13 -29.51 13.60
N ILE A 202 -20.22 -29.26 12.66
CA ILE A 202 -20.39 -29.63 11.25
C ILE A 202 -19.66 -30.95 11.01
N ASN A 203 -20.43 -32.03 10.88
CA ASN A 203 -19.96 -33.31 10.36
C ASN A 203 -19.64 -33.15 8.86
N ILE A 204 -18.37 -33.30 8.50
CA ILE A 204 -17.94 -33.34 7.09
C ILE A 204 -17.99 -34.79 6.63
N THR A 205 -19.04 -35.12 5.88
CA THR A 205 -19.13 -36.35 5.10
C THR A 205 -18.17 -36.22 3.90
N ALA A 206 -17.14 -37.05 3.89
CA ALA A 206 -16.17 -37.14 2.81
C ALA A 206 -16.81 -37.81 1.57
N THR A 207 -17.17 -37.01 0.58
CA THR A 207 -17.45 -37.50 -0.77
C THR A 207 -16.12 -37.65 -1.51
N GLN A 208 -15.67 -38.89 -1.65
CA GLN A 208 -14.65 -39.28 -2.62
C GLN A 208 -15.22 -39.13 -4.02
N ASP A 209 -14.56 -38.33 -4.86
CA ASP A 209 -14.74 -38.41 -6.31
C ASP A 209 -13.43 -38.80 -7.01
N PRO A 210 -13.51 -39.59 -8.10
CA PRO A 210 -12.38 -40.31 -8.64
C PRO A 210 -11.60 -39.53 -9.71
N LEU A 211 -10.29 -39.74 -9.67
CA LEU A 211 -9.31 -39.73 -10.77
C LEU A 211 -9.85 -39.38 -12.17
N LEU A 212 -9.63 -38.13 -12.59
CA LEU A 212 -9.51 -37.79 -14.01
C LEU A 212 -8.03 -37.58 -14.37
N SER A 213 -7.51 -38.60 -15.06
CA SER A 213 -6.23 -38.62 -15.74
C SER A 213 -6.20 -37.56 -16.83
N LEU A 214 -5.50 -36.44 -16.58
CA LEU A 214 -5.23 -35.43 -17.60
C LEU A 214 -3.94 -35.81 -18.35
N LYS A 215 -4.11 -36.39 -19.55
CA LYS A 215 -3.04 -36.55 -20.54
C LYS A 215 -2.52 -35.17 -20.96
N SER A 216 -1.32 -34.82 -20.48
CA SER A 216 -0.57 -33.65 -20.92
C SER A 216 -0.14 -33.83 -22.39
N ARG A 217 -0.76 -33.07 -23.30
CA ARG A 217 -0.28 -32.90 -24.68
C ARG A 217 0.71 -31.73 -24.69
N HIS A 218 1.97 -32.02 -24.97
CA HIS A 218 2.98 -31.02 -25.31
C HIS A 218 2.58 -30.30 -26.60
N HIS A 219 2.14 -29.05 -26.48
CA HIS A 219 2.12 -28.11 -27.58
C HIS A 219 3.40 -27.26 -27.51
N HIS A 220 4.34 -27.58 -28.38
CA HIS A 220 5.54 -26.81 -28.66
C HIS A 220 5.13 -25.53 -29.42
N LEU A 221 4.83 -24.46 -28.69
CA LEU A 221 4.60 -23.13 -29.25
C LEU A 221 5.95 -22.44 -29.48
N VAL A 222 6.42 -22.49 -30.72
CA VAL A 222 7.49 -21.61 -31.20
C VAL A 222 6.89 -20.22 -31.36
N PHE A 223 7.23 -19.30 -30.47
CA PHE A 223 6.88 -17.89 -30.61
C PHE A 223 8.03 -17.18 -31.34
N GLU A 224 8.00 -17.18 -32.68
CA GLU A 224 8.82 -16.26 -33.45
C GLU A 224 8.26 -14.84 -33.26
N SER A 225 8.92 -14.05 -32.41
CA SER A 225 8.62 -12.64 -32.24
C SER A 225 9.32 -11.83 -33.34
N PRO A 226 8.58 -11.06 -34.16
CA PRO A 226 9.19 -10.13 -35.09
C PRO A 226 9.72 -8.93 -34.31
N VAL A 227 11.04 -8.76 -34.34
CA VAL A 227 11.76 -7.57 -33.90
C VAL A 227 11.20 -6.35 -34.64
N ARG A 228 10.30 -5.60 -33.99
CA ARG A 228 10.02 -4.21 -34.36
C ARG A 228 10.80 -3.30 -33.41
N LEU A 229 11.96 -2.86 -33.89
CA LEU A 229 12.65 -1.68 -33.40
C LEU A 229 11.68 -0.49 -33.49
N GLY A 230 11.12 -0.10 -32.35
CA GLY A 230 10.35 1.12 -32.17
C GLY A 230 10.79 1.77 -30.88
N TYR A 231 11.74 2.69 -30.97
CA TYR A 231 12.18 3.53 -29.87
C TYR A 231 11.01 4.43 -29.44
N TRP A 232 10.64 4.32 -28.17
CA TRP A 232 9.64 5.19 -27.54
C TRP A 232 10.36 6.46 -27.07
N VAL A 233 10.04 7.60 -27.68
CA VAL A 233 10.50 8.92 -27.22
C VAL A 233 9.41 9.48 -26.29
N PRO A 234 9.70 9.71 -24.99
CA PRO A 234 8.75 10.36 -24.12
C PRO A 234 8.51 11.78 -24.61
N ARG A 235 7.29 12.09 -25.05
CA ARG A 235 6.87 13.47 -25.26
C ARG A 235 6.79 14.14 -23.90
N GLY A 236 7.73 15.03 -23.65
CA GLY A 236 7.74 15.93 -22.50
C GLY A 236 6.40 16.62 -22.34
N SER A 237 5.88 16.52 -21.12
CA SER A 237 4.72 17.27 -20.62
C SER A 237 5.04 18.76 -20.73
N ASN A 238 4.42 19.41 -21.72
CA ASN A 238 4.59 20.83 -22.02
C ASN A 238 3.61 21.66 -21.17
N ARG A 239 3.78 21.60 -19.85
CA ARG A 239 3.10 22.45 -18.86
C ARG A 239 4.16 23.24 -18.10
N ASP A 240 4.81 24.16 -18.78
CA ASP A 240 5.47 25.35 -18.20
C ASP A 240 5.89 26.30 -19.34
N ARG A 241 4.89 26.83 -20.04
CA ARG A 241 5.01 28.11 -20.74
C ARG A 241 4.42 29.14 -19.81
N ASP A 242 5.27 29.88 -19.10
CA ASP A 242 5.08 31.31 -18.74
C ASP A 242 6.14 31.84 -17.76
N ARG A 243 7.43 31.51 -17.97
CA ARG A 243 8.55 32.25 -17.37
C ARG A 243 9.69 32.44 -18.36
N LEU A 244 9.48 33.35 -19.32
CA LEU A 244 10.58 33.92 -20.10
C LEU A 244 11.39 34.87 -19.20
N ALA A 245 12.43 34.36 -18.56
CA ALA A 245 13.49 35.19 -18.02
C ALA A 245 14.47 35.52 -19.16
N PHE A 246 14.65 36.82 -19.44
CA PHE A 246 15.69 37.32 -20.33
C PHE A 246 17.06 37.00 -19.75
N VAL A 247 17.84 36.16 -20.44
CA VAL A 247 19.27 35.99 -20.17
C VAL A 247 20.03 36.96 -21.08
N LEU A 248 20.64 37.98 -20.49
CA LEU A 248 21.58 38.87 -21.18
C LEU A 248 22.86 38.09 -21.51
N LYS A 249 23.25 38.06 -22.79
CA LYS A 249 24.53 37.52 -23.22
C LYS A 249 25.68 38.44 -22.74
N PRO A 250 26.76 37.89 -22.17
CA PRO A 250 27.94 38.68 -21.88
C PRO A 250 28.64 39.11 -23.18
N LYS A 251 29.04 40.38 -23.21
CA LYS A 251 29.83 41.01 -24.28
C LYS A 251 31.27 40.58 -24.07
N ILE A 252 31.82 39.78 -24.98
CA ILE A 252 33.25 39.45 -24.99
C ILE A 252 33.96 40.68 -25.55
N THR A 253 34.82 41.28 -24.74
CA THR A 253 35.82 42.30 -25.11
C THR A 253 37.19 41.67 -25.03
#